data_AF-A0A847YTA3-F1
#
_entry.id   AF-A0A847YTA3-F1
#
_cell.length_a   1.000
_cell.length_b   1.000
_cell.length_c   1.000
_cell.angle_alpha   90.00
_cell.angle_beta   90.00
_cell.angle_gamma   90.00
#
_symmetry.space_group_name_H-M   'P 1'
#
loop_
_entity.id
_entity.type
_entity.pdbx_description
1 polymer ?
#
loop_
_entity_poly.entity_id
_entity_poly.type
_entity_poly.pdbx_seq_one_letter_code
_entity_poly.pdbx_strand_id
1 'polypeptide(L)'
;MDITANNSPIVLRGRLKGPQLARLQGLLNMAYTPAELAKEIGFTRRQVYRVYEPLGCPFERDETGHIWINGVAFREWIHRTYPKTNLAENETFCLTCKLGVEIINPYKETKGGLTYLVSFCPHCRRKLTRITEKHRRI
;
A
#
# COMPACT_ATOMS: atom_id res chain seq x y z
N MET A 1 -28.94 -8.01 -3.43
CA MET A 1 -28.00 -7.07 -4.08
C MET A 1 -27.38 -6.28 -2.96
N ASP A 2 -26.04 -6.27 -2.87
CA ASP A 2 -25.20 -5.30 -2.15
C ASP A 2 -23.94 -6.00 -1.60
N ILE A 3 -22.92 -6.07 -2.46
CA ILE A 3 -21.53 -6.10 -2.01
C ILE A 3 -20.85 -4.97 -2.77
N THR A 4 -21.00 -3.75 -2.25
CA THR A 4 -20.13 -2.65 -2.65
C THR A 4 -18.73 -2.98 -2.13
N ALA A 5 -17.94 -3.67 -2.95
CA ALA A 5 -16.50 -3.63 -2.84
C ALA A 5 -16.13 -2.15 -2.71
N ASN A 6 -15.54 -1.77 -1.57
CA ASN A 6 -15.16 -0.40 -1.24
C ASN A 6 -14.39 0.22 -2.41
N ASN A 7 -15.10 0.95 -3.27
CA ASN A 7 -14.61 1.48 -4.54
C ASN A 7 -13.95 2.86 -4.34
N SER A 8 -13.47 3.13 -3.13
CA SER A 8 -12.81 4.39 -2.81
C SER A 8 -11.47 4.45 -3.56
N PRO A 9 -11.17 5.55 -4.27
CA PRO A 9 -9.93 5.68 -5.01
C PRO A 9 -8.75 5.58 -4.05
N ILE A 10 -7.87 4.61 -4.27
CA ILE A 10 -6.74 4.40 -3.37
C ILE A 10 -5.73 5.56 -3.50
N VAL A 11 -5.28 6.08 -2.36
CA VAL A 11 -4.20 7.07 -2.34
C VAL A 11 -2.88 6.37 -2.63
N LEU A 12 -2.30 6.65 -3.80
CA LEU A 12 -1.02 6.06 -4.21
C LEU A 12 0.18 6.91 -3.79
N ARG A 13 0.04 8.23 -3.81
CA ARG A 13 1.11 9.16 -3.45
C ARG A 13 1.50 8.93 -1.99
N GLY A 14 2.79 8.82 -1.71
CA GLY A 14 3.28 8.69 -0.34
C GLY A 14 3.23 7.27 0.25
N ARG A 15 2.75 6.27 -0.50
CA ARG A 15 2.72 4.88 -0.02
C ARG A 15 4.14 4.34 0.21
N LEU A 16 4.37 3.80 1.41
CA LEU A 16 5.65 3.20 1.79
C LEU A 16 5.86 1.82 1.15
N LYS A 17 7.12 1.50 0.84
CA LYS A 17 7.58 0.19 0.37
C LYS A 17 7.74 -0.79 1.53
N GLY A 18 7.83 -2.09 1.23
CA GLY A 18 8.01 -3.15 2.24
C GLY A 18 9.10 -2.87 3.29
N PRO A 19 10.35 -2.55 2.91
CA PRO A 19 11.40 -2.23 3.88
C PRO A 19 11.11 -0.99 4.73
N GLN A 20 10.44 0.01 4.17
CA GLN A 20 10.05 1.22 4.89
C GLN A 20 8.94 0.93 5.91
N LEU A 21 7.98 0.07 5.55
CA LEU A 21 6.92 -0.40 6.46
C LEU A 21 7.49 -1.21 7.63
N ALA A 22 8.56 -1.98 7.41
CA ALA A 22 9.24 -2.67 8.51
C ALA A 22 9.87 -1.66 9.49
N ARG A 23 10.56 -0.64 8.98
CA ARG A 23 11.15 0.44 9.80
C ARG A 23 10.08 1.27 10.54
N LEU A 24 8.91 1.46 9.93
CA LEU A 24 7.78 2.15 10.54
C LEU A 24 7.35 1.52 11.87
N GLN A 25 7.48 0.21 12.02
CA GLN A 25 7.14 -0.48 13.26
C GLN A 25 8.08 -0.13 14.42
N GLY A 26 9.31 0.28 14.11
CA GLY A 26 10.33 0.68 15.07
C GLY A 26 10.25 2.13 15.54
N LEU A 27 9.29 2.93 15.04
CA LEU A 27 9.13 4.31 15.52
C LEU A 27 8.69 4.32 16.99
N LEU A 28 9.34 5.19 17.76
CA LEU A 28 9.05 5.37 19.18
C LEU A 28 7.93 6.39 19.38
N ASN A 29 7.32 6.37 20.57
CA ASN A 29 6.34 7.39 20.99
C ASN A 29 7.05 8.69 21.37
N MET A 30 7.64 9.37 20.40
CA MET A 30 8.33 10.64 20.58
C MET A 30 8.19 11.54 19.36
N ALA A 31 8.52 12.81 19.52
CA ALA A 31 8.50 13.79 18.44
C ALA A 31 9.74 13.62 17.54
N TYR A 32 9.51 13.60 16.23
CA TYR A 32 10.52 13.59 15.19
C TYR A 32 10.37 14.84 14.33
N THR A 33 11.48 15.43 13.92
CA THR A 33 11.48 16.37 12.80
C THR A 33 11.23 15.63 11.47
N PRO A 34 10.76 16.32 10.41
CA PRO A 34 10.63 15.73 9.08
C PRO A 34 11.92 15.12 8.52
N ALA A 35 13.09 15.64 8.92
CA ALA A 35 14.38 15.13 8.50
C ALA A 35 14.74 13.82 9.21
N GLU A 36 14.54 13.75 10.52
CA GLU A 36 14.77 12.52 11.31
C GLU A 36 13.81 11.43 10.88
N LEU A 37 12.51 11.72 10.79
CA LEU A 37 11.51 10.74 10.37
C LEU A 37 11.82 10.18 8.98
N ALA A 38 12.26 11.03 8.05
CA ALA A 38 12.68 10.63 6.71
C ALA A 38 13.90 9.69 6.73
N LYS A 39 14.88 9.97 7.60
CA LYS A 39 16.08 9.15 7.78
C LYS A 39 15.74 7.78 8.37
N GLU A 40 14.95 7.76 9.45
CA GLU A 40 14.55 6.54 10.16
C GLU A 40 13.78 5.58 9.25
N ILE A 41 12.82 6.10 8.48
CA ILE A 41 11.98 5.27 7.61
C ILE A 41 12.65 4.98 6.26
N GLY A 42 13.48 5.90 5.77
CA GLY A 42 14.12 5.80 4.45
C GLY A 42 13.28 6.39 3.32
N PHE A 43 12.65 7.53 3.54
CA PHE A 43 12.04 8.37 2.49
C PHE A 43 12.70 9.77 2.47
N THR A 44 12.23 10.70 1.63
CA THR A 44 12.79 12.06 1.56
C THR A 44 11.99 13.03 2.43
N ARG A 45 12.63 14.01 3.10
CA ARG A 45 11.90 15.04 3.88
C ARG A 45 10.82 15.74 3.05
N ARG A 46 11.07 15.92 1.74
CA ARG A 46 10.13 16.52 0.78
C ARG A 46 8.79 15.77 0.73
N GLN A 47 8.78 14.46 0.98
CA GLN A 47 7.57 13.65 1.04
C GLN A 47 6.66 14.07 2.20
N VAL A 48 7.24 14.48 3.34
CA VAL A 48 6.46 15.00 4.48
C VAL A 48 5.67 16.23 4.04
N TYR A 49 6.37 17.27 3.58
CA TYR A 49 5.75 18.55 3.23
C TYR A 49 4.82 18.49 2.02
N ARG A 50 5.18 17.73 0.97
CA ARG A 50 4.42 17.73 -0.28
C ARG A 50 3.31 16.69 -0.34
N VAL A 51 3.36 15.69 0.52
CA VAL A 51 2.44 14.55 0.45
C VAL A 51 1.74 14.35 1.77
N TYR A 52 2.49 14.18 2.86
CA TYR A 52 1.89 13.79 4.14
C TYR A 52 1.13 14.92 4.80
N GLU A 53 1.71 16.12 4.87
CA GLU A 53 1.05 17.30 5.42
C GLU A 53 -0.26 17.63 4.68
N PRO A 54 -0.29 17.74 3.33
CA PRO A 54 -1.54 17.93 2.58
C PRO A 54 -2.55 16.78 2.68
N LEU A 55 -2.13 15.59 3.11
CA LEU A 55 -3.00 14.43 3.35
C LEU A 55 -3.48 14.34 4.81
N GLY A 56 -3.19 15.34 5.65
CA GLY A 56 -3.62 15.38 7.04
C GLY A 56 -2.83 14.44 7.96
N CYS A 57 -1.54 14.26 7.69
CA CYS A 57 -0.62 13.65 8.64
C CYS A 57 -0.65 14.41 9.96
N PRO A 58 -0.69 13.73 11.13
CA PRO A 58 -0.64 14.41 12.41
C PRO A 58 0.72 15.09 12.57
N PHE A 59 0.69 16.38 12.86
CA PHE A 59 1.87 17.15 13.20
C PHE A 59 1.50 18.28 14.15
N GLU A 60 2.49 18.77 14.88
CA GLU A 60 2.44 19.99 15.66
C GLU A 60 3.42 21.00 15.05
N ARG A 61 3.12 22.28 15.22
CA ARG A 61 4.03 23.37 14.88
C ARG A 61 4.41 24.10 16.15
N ASP A 62 5.71 24.31 16.35
CA ASP A 62 6.17 25.17 17.43
C ASP A 62 6.05 26.65 17.07
N GLU A 63 6.41 27.53 18.01
CA GLU A 63 6.37 28.99 17.85
C GLU A 63 7.25 29.51 16.71
N THR A 64 8.28 28.74 16.34
CA THR A 64 9.18 29.05 15.22
C THR A 64 8.68 28.49 13.88
N GLY A 65 7.58 27.76 13.89
CA GLY A 65 6.99 27.12 12.72
C GLY A 65 7.64 25.80 12.32
N HIS A 66 8.52 25.21 13.16
CA HIS A 66 9.04 23.88 12.89
C HIS A 66 7.97 22.82 13.11
N ILE A 67 7.98 21.81 12.24
CA ILE A 67 7.06 20.69 12.27
C ILE A 67 7.62 19.59 13.16
N TRP A 68 6.78 19.09 14.05
CA TRP A 68 7.05 17.94 14.91
C TRP A 68 6.02 16.85 14.67
N ILE A 69 6.47 15.62 14.47
CA ILE A 69 5.61 14.48 14.14
C ILE A 69 5.84 13.39 15.18
N ASN A 70 4.80 13.01 15.92
CA ASN A 70 4.89 11.87 16.82
C ASN A 70 4.99 10.56 16.03
N GLY A 71 5.98 9.72 16.36
CA GLY A 71 6.25 8.49 15.62
C GLY A 71 5.11 7.46 15.64
N VAL A 72 4.43 7.29 16.77
CA VAL A 72 3.29 6.37 16.90
C VAL A 72 2.08 6.90 16.14
N ALA A 73 1.76 8.19 16.30
CA ALA A 73 0.68 8.83 15.58
C ALA A 73 0.89 8.76 14.06
N PHE A 74 2.13 8.96 13.60
CA PHE A 74 2.51 8.80 12.19
C PHE A 74 2.31 7.37 11.70
N ARG A 75 2.74 6.37 12.47
CA ARG A 75 2.54 4.95 12.15
C ARG A 75 1.06 4.61 11.99
N GLU A 76 0.23 5.02 12.93
CA GLU A 76 -1.22 4.79 12.89
C GLU A 76 -1.87 5.50 11.70
N TRP A 77 -1.48 6.74 11.45
CA TRP A 77 -1.93 7.50 10.30
C TRP A 77 -1.58 6.81 8.97
N ILE A 78 -0.37 6.28 8.82
CA ILE A 78 0.03 5.50 7.64
C ILE A 78 -0.87 4.28 7.44
N HIS A 79 -1.13 3.49 8.50
CA HIS A 79 -1.97 2.29 8.38
C HIS A 79 -3.42 2.62 7.99
N ARG A 80 -3.96 3.70 8.54
CA ARG A 80 -5.30 4.19 8.18
C ARG A 80 -5.37 4.73 6.76
N THR A 81 -4.34 5.45 6.32
CA THR A 81 -4.30 6.13 5.01
C THR A 81 -4.01 5.16 3.87
N TYR A 82 -3.19 4.14 4.11
CA TYR A 82 -2.78 3.15 3.11
C TYR A 82 -3.15 1.72 3.53
N PRO A 83 -4.46 1.41 3.67
CA PRO A 83 -4.89 0.11 4.14
C PRO A 83 -4.40 -1.01 3.20
N LYS A 84 -4.19 -2.18 3.79
CA LYS A 84 -3.98 -3.40 3.00
C LYS A 84 -5.30 -3.80 2.37
N THR A 85 -5.28 -4.08 1.08
CA THR A 85 -6.42 -4.67 0.39
C THR A 85 -6.42 -6.17 0.68
N ASN A 86 -7.44 -6.65 1.37
CA ASN A 86 -7.70 -8.07 1.49
C ASN A 86 -8.42 -8.53 0.23
N LEU A 87 -7.95 -9.63 -0.37
CA LEU A 87 -8.54 -10.23 -1.57
C LEU A 87 -9.09 -11.59 -1.17
N ALA A 88 -10.30 -11.90 -1.61
CA ALA A 88 -10.86 -13.24 -1.48
C ALA A 88 -10.11 -14.27 -2.34
N GLU A 89 -10.39 -15.56 -2.15
CA GLU A 89 -9.77 -16.64 -2.94
C GLU A 89 -10.07 -16.55 -4.44
N ASN A 90 -11.23 -16.02 -4.79
CA ASN A 90 -11.70 -15.79 -6.16
C ASN A 90 -11.43 -14.36 -6.67
N GLU A 91 -10.61 -13.57 -5.97
CA GLU A 91 -10.26 -12.20 -6.39
C GLU A 91 -8.78 -12.05 -6.74
N THR A 92 -8.44 -11.01 -7.48
CA THR A 92 -7.06 -10.60 -7.75
C THR A 92 -6.96 -9.09 -7.83
N PHE A 93 -5.76 -8.53 -7.67
CA PHE A 93 -5.57 -7.09 -7.69
C PHE A 93 -5.23 -6.58 -9.09
N CYS A 94 -6.04 -5.68 -9.62
CA CYS A 94 -5.73 -5.02 -10.87
C CYS A 94 -4.72 -3.89 -10.66
N LEU A 95 -3.52 -4.00 -11.22
CA LEU A 95 -2.49 -2.95 -11.13
C LEU A 95 -2.83 -1.67 -11.91
N THR A 96 -3.93 -1.67 -12.66
CA THR A 96 -4.38 -0.52 -13.46
C THR A 96 -5.52 0.20 -12.78
N CYS A 97 -6.60 -0.52 -12.48
CA CYS A 97 -7.76 0.00 -11.77
C CYS A 97 -7.43 0.28 -10.30
N LYS A 98 -6.39 -0.37 -9.76
CA LYS A 98 -5.96 -0.27 -8.37
C LYS A 98 -7.01 -0.76 -7.36
N LEU A 99 -7.76 -1.78 -7.76
CA LEU A 99 -8.87 -2.37 -7.01
C LEU A 99 -8.71 -3.90 -6.99
N GLY A 100 -9.26 -4.53 -5.94
CA GLY A 100 -9.57 -5.95 -5.96
C GLY A 100 -10.69 -6.20 -6.96
N VAL A 101 -10.52 -7.19 -7.83
CA VAL A 101 -11.51 -7.57 -8.85
C VAL A 101 -11.67 -9.07 -8.87
N GLU A 102 -12.88 -9.52 -9.16
CA GLU A 102 -13.18 -10.94 -9.30
C GLU A 102 -12.42 -11.58 -10.47
N ILE A 103 -12.04 -12.83 -10.29
CA ILE A 103 -11.44 -13.68 -11.31
C ILE A 103 -12.58 -14.37 -12.07
N ILE A 104 -12.90 -13.85 -13.25
CA ILE A 104 -13.97 -14.38 -14.11
C ILE A 104 -13.35 -15.23 -15.23
N ASN A 105 -13.93 -16.41 -15.47
CA ASN A 105 -13.53 -17.37 -16.51
C ASN A 105 -12.01 -17.59 -16.63
N PRO A 106 -11.31 -17.95 -15.54
CA PRO A 106 -9.88 -18.10 -15.60
C PRO A 106 -9.44 -19.35 -16.36
N TYR A 107 -8.25 -19.28 -16.93
CA TYR A 107 -7.53 -20.45 -17.44
C TYR A 107 -6.19 -20.62 -16.71
N LYS A 108 -5.70 -21.86 -16.64
CA LYS A 108 -4.40 -22.17 -16.01
C LYS A 108 -3.29 -22.07 -17.05
N GLU A 109 -2.19 -21.42 -16.67
CA GLU A 109 -0.96 -21.33 -17.47
C GLU A 109 0.21 -21.75 -16.58
N THR A 110 1.01 -22.74 -17.00
CA THR A 110 2.21 -23.16 -16.24
C THR A 110 3.46 -22.64 -16.93
N LYS A 111 4.28 -21.87 -16.21
CA LYS A 111 5.54 -21.31 -16.73
C LYS A 111 6.61 -21.34 -15.66
N GLY A 112 7.77 -21.93 -16.00
CA GLY A 112 8.93 -21.94 -15.10
C GLY A 112 8.71 -22.66 -13.76
N GLY A 113 7.81 -23.65 -13.71
CA GLY A 113 7.44 -24.36 -12.48
C GLY A 113 6.40 -23.63 -11.61
N LEU A 114 5.83 -22.51 -12.09
CA LEU A 114 4.72 -21.83 -11.44
C LEU A 114 3.44 -22.04 -12.24
N THR A 115 2.35 -22.38 -11.56
CA THR A 115 1.00 -22.43 -12.14
C THR A 115 0.29 -21.13 -11.82
N TYR A 116 -0.15 -20.44 -12.87
CA TYR A 116 -0.86 -19.19 -12.83
C TYR A 116 -2.32 -19.41 -13.17
N LEU A 117 -3.21 -18.84 -12.39
CA LEU A 117 -4.59 -18.60 -12.75
C LEU A 117 -4.65 -17.25 -13.48
N VAL A 118 -5.03 -17.29 -14.74
CA VAL A 118 -5.02 -16.13 -15.63
C VAL A 118 -6.45 -15.74 -15.98
N SER A 119 -6.76 -14.45 -15.85
CA SER A 119 -8.05 -13.87 -16.23
C SER A 119 -7.87 -12.45 -16.79
N PHE A 120 -8.97 -11.76 -17.05
CA PHE A 120 -8.96 -10.36 -17.51
C PHE A 120 -9.76 -9.48 -16.56
N CYS A 121 -9.28 -8.26 -16.35
CA CYS A 121 -9.99 -7.30 -15.49
C CYS A 121 -11.35 -6.93 -16.09
N PRO A 122 -12.46 -7.02 -15.32
CA PRO A 122 -13.78 -6.67 -15.83
C PRO A 122 -13.91 -5.18 -16.18
N HIS A 123 -13.10 -4.31 -15.57
CA HIS A 123 -13.16 -2.85 -15.78
C HIS A 123 -12.23 -2.35 -16.89
N CYS A 124 -10.99 -2.85 -16.94
CA CYS A 124 -9.97 -2.33 -17.88
C CYS A 124 -9.44 -3.34 -18.88
N ARG A 125 -9.93 -4.59 -18.85
CA ARG A 125 -9.58 -5.69 -19.76
C ARG A 125 -8.09 -6.05 -19.81
N ARG A 126 -7.26 -5.55 -18.88
CA ARG A 126 -5.85 -5.97 -18.78
C ARG A 126 -5.76 -7.39 -18.24
N LYS A 127 -4.76 -8.14 -18.72
CA LYS A 127 -4.42 -9.49 -18.23
C LYS A 127 -4.13 -9.43 -16.74
N LEU A 128 -4.76 -10.32 -15.98
CA LEU A 128 -4.56 -10.53 -14.56
C LEU A 128 -4.00 -11.92 -14.35
N THR A 129 -3.07 -12.05 -13.41
CA THR A 129 -2.41 -13.32 -13.12
C THR A 129 -2.30 -13.49 -11.62
N ARG A 130 -2.70 -14.66 -11.12
CA ARG A 130 -2.56 -15.04 -9.72
C ARG A 130 -1.79 -16.36 -9.66
N ILE A 131 -0.73 -16.42 -8.87
CA ILE A 131 0.03 -17.67 -8.67
C ILE A 131 -0.82 -18.56 -7.76
N THR A 132 -1.05 -19.81 -8.16
CA THR A 132 -1.80 -20.79 -7.36
C THR A 132 -0.88 -21.88 -6.82
N GLU A 133 0.06 -22.35 -7.63
CA GLU A 133 0.93 -23.47 -7.25
C GLU A 133 2.39 -23.17 -7.64
N LYS A 134 3.32 -23.67 -6.82
CA LYS A 134 4.76 -23.66 -7.10
C LYS A 134 5.27 -25.08 -7.08
N HIS A 135 5.61 -25.61 -8.25
CA HIS A 135 6.29 -26.88 -8.38
C HIS A 135 7.77 -26.67 -8.07
N ARG A 136 8.28 -27.37 -7.06
CA ARG A 136 9.73 -27.47 -6.84
C ARG A 136 10.31 -28.28 -7.99
N ARG A 137 11.34 -27.75 -8.65
CA ARG A 137 12.22 -28.57 -9.49
C ARG A 137 12.96 -29.50 -8.54
N ILE A 138 12.75 -30.81 -8.71
CA ILE A 138 13.56 -31.87 -8.11
C ILE A 138 14.93 -31.83 -8.77
#